data_AF-A0A3D2ENX6-F1
#
_entry.id   AF-A0A3D2ENX6-F1
#
_cell.length_a   1.000
_cell.length_b   1.000
_cell.length_c   1.000
_cell.angle_alpha   90.00
_cell.angle_beta   90.00
_cell.angle_gamma   90.00
#
_symmetry.space_group_name_H-M   'P 1'
#
loop_
_entity.id
_entity.type
_entity.pdbx_description
1 polymer ?
#
loop_
_entity_poly.entity_id
_entity_poly.type
_entity_poly.pdbx_seq_one_letter_code
_entity_poly.pdbx_strand_id
1 'polypeptide(L)'
;MRIFSKSVQDPETINLAERRFDVSVSRLKRARRLTLRIDTNASRVKISAPASVDAELVHGFLERNRPWLERQIAARPELEIVRDGSLIPFRGQ
;
A
#
# COMPACT_ATOMS: atom_id res chain seq x y z
N MET A 1 15.63 4.57 -33.23
CA MET A 1 14.26 4.85 -32.74
C MET A 1 14.17 4.36 -31.29
N ARG A 2 14.45 5.22 -30.30
CA ARG A 2 14.34 4.86 -28.88
C ARG A 2 12.97 5.33 -28.39
N ILE A 3 12.03 4.41 -28.36
CA ILE A 3 10.69 4.59 -27.81
C ILE A 3 10.83 4.99 -26.34
N PHE A 4 10.17 6.09 -26.00
CA PHE A 4 10.18 6.73 -24.69
C PHE A 4 9.89 5.73 -23.57
N SER A 5 10.91 5.40 -22.77
CA SER A 5 10.74 4.70 -21.51
C SER A 5 9.94 5.61 -20.58
N LYS A 6 8.61 5.49 -20.58
CA LYS A 6 7.76 6.09 -19.57
C LYS A 6 8.20 5.47 -18.25
N SER A 7 9.01 6.17 -17.46
CA SER A 7 9.41 5.73 -16.13
C SER A 7 8.14 5.48 -15.33
N VAL A 8 7.74 4.21 -15.21
CA VAL A 8 6.59 3.83 -14.40
C VAL A 8 7.01 4.09 -12.97
N GLN A 9 6.43 5.13 -12.38
CA GLN A 9 6.65 5.47 -10.97
C GLN A 9 5.71 4.64 -10.10
N ASP A 10 6.13 4.44 -8.86
CA ASP A 10 5.30 3.80 -7.85
C ASP A 10 4.00 4.61 -7.64
N PRO A 11 2.87 3.95 -7.37
CA PRO A 11 1.62 4.65 -7.10
C PRO A 11 1.77 5.51 -5.84
N GLU A 12 1.36 6.78 -5.94
CA GLU A 12 1.42 7.74 -4.83
C GLU A 12 0.10 7.82 -4.07
N THR A 13 -1.03 7.52 -4.71
CA THR A 13 -2.36 7.56 -4.08
C THR A 13 -3.30 6.51 -4.68
N ILE A 14 -4.33 6.14 -3.92
CA ILE A 14 -5.42 5.26 -4.37
C ILE A 14 -6.76 5.72 -3.78
N ASN A 15 -7.84 5.60 -4.54
CA ASN A 15 -9.20 5.88 -4.06
C ASN A 15 -9.93 4.56 -3.72
N LEU A 16 -10.34 4.43 -2.46
CA LEU A 16 -10.95 3.24 -1.88
C LEU A 16 -12.19 3.66 -1.08
N ALA A 17 -13.35 3.04 -1.31
CA ALA A 17 -14.59 3.36 -0.58
C ALA A 17 -14.86 4.88 -0.48
N GLU A 18 -14.74 5.59 -1.61
CA GLU A 18 -14.92 7.06 -1.73
C GLU A 18 -13.94 7.93 -0.93
N ARG A 19 -12.89 7.33 -0.36
CA ARG A 19 -11.81 8.01 0.37
C ARG A 19 -10.49 7.90 -0.39
N ARG A 20 -9.69 8.96 -0.33
CA ARG A 20 -8.32 8.95 -0.86
C ARG A 20 -7.36 8.44 0.19
N PHE A 21 -6.50 7.52 -0.21
CA PHE A 21 -5.41 7.00 0.60
C PHE A 21 -4.06 7.33 -0.05
N ASP A 22 -3.12 7.80 0.76
CA ASP A 22 -1.72 7.95 0.36
C ASP A 22 -1.06 6.57 0.24
N VAL A 23 -0.33 6.32 -0.84
CA VAL A 23 0.39 5.07 -1.06
C VAL A 23 1.88 5.31 -0.86
N SER A 24 2.47 4.57 0.06
CA SER A 24 3.91 4.61 0.32
C SER A 24 4.53 3.28 -0.07
N VAL A 25 5.41 3.29 -1.07
CA VAL A 25 6.13 2.10 -1.52
C VAL A 25 7.54 2.08 -0.94
N SER A 26 7.83 1.08 -0.11
CA SER A 26 9.15 0.83 0.44
C SER A 26 9.87 -0.26 -0.35
N ARG A 27 10.98 0.10 -1.00
CA ARG A 27 11.84 -0.81 -1.76
C ARG A 27 12.87 -1.44 -0.84
N LEU A 28 12.69 -2.72 -0.51
CA LEU A 28 13.52 -3.43 0.46
C LEU A 28 14.41 -4.46 -0.24
N LYS A 29 15.74 -4.35 -0.05
CA LYS A 29 16.73 -5.27 -0.64
C LYS A 29 16.57 -6.72 -0.19
N ARG A 30 16.04 -6.94 1.03
CA ARG A 30 15.85 -8.28 1.62
C ARG A 30 14.42 -8.81 1.50
N ALA A 31 13.49 -8.01 0.97
CA ALA A 31 12.13 -8.50 0.76
C ALA A 31 12.11 -9.52 -0.37
N ARG A 32 11.43 -10.65 -0.14
CA ARG A 32 11.24 -11.71 -1.14
C ARG A 32 9.81 -11.75 -1.69
N ARG A 33 8.91 -10.93 -1.13
CA ARG A 33 7.46 -10.96 -1.38
C ARG A 33 6.94 -9.52 -1.40
N LEU A 34 5.89 -9.29 -2.17
CA LEU A 34 5.09 -8.06 -2.07
C LEU A 34 4.17 -8.17 -0.86
N THR A 35 4.10 -7.10 -0.07
CA THR A 35 3.19 -7.03 1.08
C THR A 35 2.43 -5.73 1.06
N LEU A 36 1.13 -5.81 1.31
CA LEU A 36 0.22 -4.68 1.41
C LEU A 36 -0.22 -4.50 2.87
N ARG A 37 -0.21 -3.27 3.35
CA ARG A 37 -0.77 -2.91 4.65
C ARG A 37 -1.63 -1.67 4.47
N ILE A 38 -2.77 -1.65 5.13
CA ILE A 38 -3.65 -0.47 5.18
C ILE A 38 -3.66 0.09 6.59
N ASP A 39 -3.49 1.40 6.65
CA ASP A 39 -3.62 2.24 7.82
C ASP A 39 -4.87 3.10 7.60
N THR A 40 -5.98 2.65 8.17
CA THR A 40 -7.27 3.36 8.05
C THR A 40 -7.29 4.66 8.84
N ASN A 41 -6.41 4.80 9.84
CA ASN A 41 -6.32 6.01 10.67
C ASN A 41 -5.59 7.13 9.94
N ALA A 42 -4.40 6.83 9.41
CA ALA A 42 -3.60 7.78 8.64
C ALA A 42 -4.06 7.91 7.17
N SER A 43 -5.14 7.23 6.78
CA SER A 43 -5.57 7.07 5.38
C SER A 43 -4.38 6.74 4.46
N ARG A 44 -3.59 5.73 4.85
CA ARG A 44 -2.34 5.38 4.17
C ARG A 44 -2.28 3.90 3.85
N VAL A 45 -1.85 3.57 2.65
CA VAL A 45 -1.54 2.22 2.20
C VAL A 45 -0.03 2.09 2.09
N LYS A 46 0.57 1.11 2.77
CA LYS A 46 2.00 0.83 2.70
C LYS A 46 2.22 -0.43 1.89
N ILE A 47 3.04 -0.32 0.84
CA ILE A 47 3.48 -1.45 0.04
C ILE A 47 4.96 -1.69 0.34
N SER A 48 5.31 -2.92 0.70
CA SER A 48 6.70 -3.35 0.75
C SER A 48 6.98 -4.19 -0.48
N ALA A 49 7.94 -3.74 -1.30
CA ALA A 49 8.32 -4.40 -2.54
C ALA A 49 9.80 -4.76 -2.54
N PRO A 50 10.19 -5.92 -3.09
CA PRO A 50 11.60 -6.20 -3.40
C PRO A 50 12.18 -5.11 -4.31
N ALA A 51 13.48 -4.83 -4.14
CA ALA A 51 14.18 -3.84 -4.97
C ALA A 51 14.23 -4.22 -6.46
N SER A 52 14.11 -5.50 -6.79
CA SER A 52 14.12 -6.04 -8.16
C SER A 52 12.75 -6.07 -8.84
N VAL A 53 11.68 -5.70 -8.15
CA VAL A 53 10.32 -5.70 -8.70
C VAL A 53 10.06 -4.37 -9.40
N ASP A 54 9.44 -4.37 -10.57
CA ASP A 54 9.10 -3.13 -11.27
C ASP A 54 7.88 -2.44 -10.65
N ALA A 55 7.77 -1.13 -10.85
CA ALA A 55 6.61 -0.36 -10.41
C ALA A 55 5.30 -0.87 -11.04
N GLU A 56 5.33 -1.38 -12.28
CA GLU A 56 4.14 -1.96 -12.93
C GLU A 56 3.58 -3.16 -12.16
N LEU A 57 4.47 -4.02 -11.63
CA LEU A 57 4.05 -5.13 -10.77
C LEU A 57 3.50 -4.63 -9.43
N VAL A 58 4.02 -3.53 -8.90
CA VAL A 58 3.48 -2.88 -7.69
C VAL A 58 2.07 -2.34 -7.95
N HIS A 59 1.84 -1.66 -9.07
CA HIS A 59 0.51 -1.21 -9.52
C HIS A 59 -0.44 -2.39 -9.67
N GLY A 60 -0.03 -3.43 -10.41
CA GLY A 60 -0.85 -4.62 -10.60
C GLY A 60 -1.16 -5.35 -9.29
N PHE A 61 -0.24 -5.35 -8.33
CA PHE A 61 -0.47 -5.90 -7.00
C PHE A 61 -1.46 -5.05 -6.20
N LEU A 62 -1.34 -3.72 -6.24
CA LEU A 62 -2.26 -2.82 -5.57
C LEU A 62 -3.69 -2.98 -6.09
N GLU A 63 -3.86 -2.98 -7.42
CA GLU A 63 -5.18 -3.12 -8.07
C GLU A 63 -5.83 -4.47 -7.78
N ARG A 64 -5.07 -5.57 -7.85
CA ARG A 64 -5.60 -6.92 -7.54
C ARG A 64 -6.07 -7.05 -6.10
N ASN A 65 -5.45 -6.31 -5.17
CA ASN A 65 -5.81 -6.33 -3.76
C ASN A 65 -6.80 -5.22 -3.37
N ARG A 66 -7.27 -4.41 -4.32
CA ARG A 66 -8.27 -3.34 -4.09
C ARG A 66 -9.53 -3.86 -3.37
N PRO A 67 -10.16 -4.97 -3.79
CA PRO A 67 -11.33 -5.49 -3.08
C PRO A 67 -11.03 -5.93 -1.64
N TRP A 68 -9.81 -6.42 -1.39
CA TRP A 68 -9.38 -6.75 -0.03
C TRP A 68 -9.21 -5.49 0.83
N LEU A 69 -8.63 -4.42 0.28
CA LEU A 69 -8.52 -3.12 0.96
C LEU A 69 -9.89 -2.54 1.31
N GLU A 70 -10.83 -2.55 0.37
CA GLU A 70 -12.19 -2.06 0.59
C GLU A 70 -12.90 -2.85 1.70
N ARG A 71 -12.72 -4.17 1.75
CA ARG A 71 -13.22 -5.01 2.85
C ARG A 71 -12.56 -4.69 4.19
N GLN A 72 -11.26 -4.37 4.21
CA GLN A 72 -10.58 -3.96 5.45
C GLN A 72 -11.09 -2.61 5.97
N ILE A 73 -11.40 -1.67 5.07
CA ILE A 73 -12.01 -0.38 5.43
C ILE A 73 -13.42 -0.60 5.98
N ALA A 74 -14.24 -1.38 5.28
CA ALA A 74 -15.61 -1.69 5.70
C ALA A 74 -15.66 -2.44 7.05
N ALA A 75 -14.68 -3.32 7.31
CA ALA A 75 -14.56 -4.04 8.58
C ALA A 75 -14.04 -3.18 9.74
N ARG A 76 -13.47 -2.00 9.46
CA ARG A 76 -12.93 -1.07 10.46
C ARG A 76 -13.43 0.35 10.16
N PRO A 77 -14.72 0.62 10.40
CA PRO A 77 -15.24 1.97 10.31
C PRO A 77 -14.56 2.82 11.39
N GLU A 78 -13.74 3.77 10.95
CA GLU A 78 -13.22 4.93 11.69
C GLU A 78 -13.02 4.73 13.21
N LEU A 79 -11.92 4.10 13.63
CA LEU A 79 -11.44 4.34 14.99
C LEU A 79 -10.49 5.55 14.95
N GLU A 80 -11.11 6.69 15.19
CA GLU A 80 -10.63 7.78 16.06
C GLU A 80 -9.10 7.88 16.14
N ILE A 81 -8.57 8.89 15.44
CA ILE A 81 -7.24 9.51 15.51
C ILE A 81 -6.38 9.01 16.69
N VAL A 82 -5.49 8.03 16.47
CA VAL A 82 -4.42 7.71 17.43
C VAL A 82 -3.14 8.36 16.92
N ARG A 83 -2.86 9.57 17.44
CA ARG A 83 -1.64 10.33 17.18
C ARG A 83 -0.43 9.76 17.94
N ASP A 84 0.70 9.91 17.25
CA ASP A 84 2.12 9.77 17.60
C ASP A 84 2.61 8.51 18.35
N GLY A 85 3.43 7.70 17.66
CA GLY A 85 4.11 6.51 18.22
C GLY A 85 3.48 5.14 17.91
N SER A 86 2.49 5.05 17.01
CA SER A 86 1.61 3.87 16.93
C SER A 86 2.32 2.57 16.51
N LEU A 87 2.46 1.68 17.50
CA LEU A 87 2.87 0.28 17.42
C LEU A 87 1.83 -0.56 16.66
N ILE A 88 2.30 -1.36 15.72
CA ILE A 88 1.49 -2.37 15.03
C ILE A 88 1.14 -3.48 16.03
N PRO A 89 -0.12 -3.96 16.11
CA PRO A 89 -0.47 -5.06 16.98
C PRO A 89 0.31 -6.32 16.57
N PHE A 90 1.20 -6.76 17.45
CA PHE A 90 1.86 -8.06 17.42
C PHE A 90 0.79 -9.13 17.61
N ARG A 91 0.47 -9.89 16.57
CA ARG A 91 -0.39 -11.07 16.68
C ARG A 91 0.53 -12.29 16.81
N GLY A 92 0.79 -12.68 18.06
CA GLY A 92 1.67 -13.79 18.41
C GLY A 92 1.17 -15.14 17.92
N GLN A 93 2.07 -15.98 17.43
CA GLN A 93 2.66 -17.08 18.20
C GLN A 93 4.14 -17.23 17.84
#